data_AF-A0AAU6HIG2-F1
#
_entry.id   AF-A0AAU6HIG2-F1
#
_cell.length_a   1.000
_cell.length_b   1.000
_cell.length_c   1.000
_cell.angle_alpha   90.00
_cell.angle_beta   90.00
_cell.angle_gamma   90.00
#
_symmetry.space_group_name_H-M   'P 1'
#
loop_
_entity.id
_entity.type
_entity.pdbx_description
1 polymer ?
#
loop_
_entity_poly.entity_id
_entity_poly.type
_entity_poly.pdbx_seq_one_letter_code
_entity_poly.pdbx_strand_id
1 'polypeptide(L)'
;MAQESSQDQGPVGYTTGVQDEDVERDWFWENVALGLLGLMPLFIAEQRQKSDDELAALAERAEYTIAHKADAFQFQKPGGKPTGVLSALAAGMAALARQPGGVTALGVHACTRTHEGCPK
;
A
#
# COMPACT_ATOMS: atom_id res chain seq x y z
N MET A 1 25.60 3.20 18.48
CA MET A 1 24.97 2.75 17.22
C MET A 1 24.40 1.37 17.48
N ALA A 2 23.12 1.31 17.88
CA ALA A 2 22.46 0.04 18.17
C ALA A 2 22.21 -0.72 16.86
N GLN A 3 22.57 -2.00 16.83
CA GLN A 3 22.27 -2.90 15.72
C GLN A 3 20.76 -3.09 15.64
N GLU A 4 20.14 -2.60 14.56
CA GLU A 4 18.76 -2.96 14.20
C GLU A 4 18.70 -4.47 13.99
N SER A 5 17.98 -5.18 14.84
CA SER A 5 17.50 -6.51 14.48
C SER A 5 16.39 -6.33 13.44
N SER A 6 16.76 -6.26 12.16
CA SER A 6 15.79 -6.24 11.07
C SER A 6 15.30 -7.68 10.81
N GLN A 7 14.47 -8.21 11.71
CA GLN A 7 13.81 -9.47 11.47
C GLN A 7 12.78 -9.29 10.34
N ASP A 8 12.75 -10.23 9.42
CA ASP A 8 11.77 -10.30 8.34
C ASP A 8 10.37 -10.50 8.95
N GLN A 9 9.38 -9.72 8.50
CA GLN A 9 7.98 -9.81 8.98
C GLN A 9 7.23 -11.01 8.37
N GLY A 10 7.92 -11.84 7.59
CA GLY A 10 7.35 -12.99 6.90
C GLY A 10 6.97 -12.67 5.43
N PRO A 11 6.44 -13.67 4.72
CA PRO A 11 6.25 -13.61 3.27
C PRO A 11 5.22 -12.56 2.82
N VAL A 12 4.33 -12.14 3.71
CA VAL A 12 3.27 -11.16 3.45
C VAL A 12 3.55 -9.80 4.09
N GLY A 13 4.70 -9.66 4.76
CA GLY A 13 5.03 -8.48 5.57
C GLY A 13 4.07 -8.27 6.74
N TYR A 14 4.12 -7.06 7.30
CA TYR A 14 3.19 -6.57 8.30
C TYR A 14 2.40 -5.41 7.69
N THR A 15 1.09 -5.36 7.96
CA THR A 15 0.21 -4.28 7.49
C THR A 15 -0.81 -3.99 8.58
N THR A 16 -0.98 -2.72 8.94
CA THR A 16 -1.92 -2.29 9.98
C THR A 16 -2.55 -0.95 9.64
N GLY A 17 -3.70 -0.68 10.25
CA GLY A 17 -4.38 0.60 10.12
C GLY A 17 -3.71 1.63 10.99
N VAL A 18 -3.55 2.84 10.49
CA VAL A 18 -3.13 3.99 11.29
C VAL A 18 -4.24 5.01 11.30
N GLN A 19 -4.43 5.70 12.42
CA GLN A 19 -5.33 6.84 12.52
C GLN A 19 -4.51 8.12 12.49
N ASP A 20 -5.00 9.09 11.74
CA ASP A 20 -4.47 10.44 11.70
C ASP A 20 -5.62 11.35 12.12
N GLU A 21 -5.48 12.00 13.28
CA GLU A 21 -6.51 12.84 13.87
C GLU A 21 -6.76 14.10 13.04
N ASP A 22 -5.80 14.50 12.20
CA ASP A 22 -5.88 15.68 11.35
C ASP A 22 -6.57 15.39 10.00
N VAL A 23 -6.96 14.14 9.74
CA VAL A 23 -7.60 13.71 8.48
C VAL A 23 -9.05 13.28 8.74
N GLU A 24 -10.00 14.10 8.28
CA GLU A 24 -11.42 13.74 8.29
C GLU A 24 -11.65 12.52 7.37
N ARG A 25 -12.07 11.40 7.98
CA ARG A 25 -12.36 10.17 7.26
C ARG A 25 -13.83 10.11 6.88
N ASP A 26 -14.09 10.35 5.62
CA ASP A 26 -15.36 9.96 5.03
C ASP A 26 -15.37 8.45 4.70
N TRP A 27 -16.56 7.97 4.34
CA TRP A 27 -16.77 6.58 3.95
C TRP A 27 -15.85 6.13 2.80
N PHE A 28 -15.43 7.04 1.92
CA PHE A 28 -14.55 6.70 0.81
C PHE A 28 -13.15 6.36 1.34
N TRP A 29 -12.58 7.22 2.17
CA TRP A 29 -11.24 7.00 2.75
C TRP A 29 -11.19 5.76 3.64
N GLU A 30 -12.25 5.48 4.41
CA GLU A 30 -12.35 4.24 5.19
C GLU A 30 -12.31 3.00 4.30
N ASN A 31 -13.06 3.01 3.19
CA ASN A 31 -13.07 1.89 2.24
C ASN A 31 -11.75 1.73 1.49
N VAL A 32 -11.07 2.83 1.16
CA VAL A 32 -9.71 2.79 0.59
C VAL A 32 -8.76 2.11 1.58
N ALA A 33 -8.73 2.55 2.84
CA ALA A 33 -7.87 1.98 3.87
C ALA A 33 -8.16 0.48 4.08
N LEU A 34 -9.44 0.09 4.18
CA LEU A 34 -9.85 -1.32 4.28
C LEU A 34 -9.40 -2.16 3.08
N GLY A 35 -9.54 -1.61 1.87
CA GLY A 35 -9.07 -2.25 0.65
C GLY A 35 -7.55 -2.46 0.64
N LEU A 36 -6.80 -1.44 1.07
CA LEU A 36 -5.34 -1.52 1.18
C LEU A 36 -4.91 -2.54 2.25
N LEU A 37 -5.55 -2.56 3.42
CA LEU A 37 -5.30 -3.54 4.47
C LEU A 37 -5.42 -4.99 3.97
N GLY A 38 -6.41 -5.26 3.12
CA GLY A 38 -6.59 -6.60 2.53
C GLY A 38 -5.63 -6.92 1.38
N LEU A 39 -5.31 -5.94 0.53
CA LEU A 39 -4.57 -6.17 -0.71
C LEU A 39 -3.05 -6.08 -0.54
N MET A 40 -2.56 -5.22 0.35
CA MET A 40 -1.11 -5.01 0.49
C MET A 40 -0.35 -6.29 0.90
N PRO A 41 -0.82 -7.13 1.84
CA PRO A 41 -0.13 -8.38 2.16
C PRO A 41 0.01 -9.33 0.95
N LEU A 42 -1.02 -9.38 0.08
CA LEU A 42 -0.98 -10.16 -1.16
C LEU A 42 0.07 -9.61 -2.13
N PHE A 43 0.06 -8.30 -2.38
CA PHE A 43 1.03 -7.69 -3.29
C PHE A 43 2.46 -7.74 -2.75
N ILE A 44 2.68 -7.66 -1.44
CA ILE A 44 4.01 -7.87 -0.83
C ILE A 44 4.52 -9.28 -1.16
N ALA A 45 3.67 -10.30 -0.99
CA ALA A 45 4.03 -11.68 -1.32
C ALA A 45 4.32 -11.87 -2.81
N GLU A 46 3.48 -11.34 -3.69
CA GLU A 46 3.64 -11.42 -5.15
C GLU A 46 4.90 -10.71 -5.66
N GLN A 47 5.32 -9.63 -4.99
CA GLN A 47 6.44 -8.81 -5.40
C GLN A 47 7.77 -9.21 -4.75
N ARG A 48 7.75 -10.19 -3.83
CA ARG A 48 8.91 -10.55 -3.00
C ARG A 48 10.16 -10.92 -3.79
N GLN A 49 9.99 -11.53 -4.96
CA GLN A 49 11.08 -12.00 -5.81
C GLN A 49 11.31 -11.13 -7.05
N LYS A 50 10.60 -10.00 -7.17
CA LYS A 50 10.72 -9.12 -8.33
C LYS A 50 12.00 -8.31 -8.26
N SER A 51 12.65 -8.15 -9.41
CA SER A 51 13.79 -7.23 -9.56
C SER A 51 13.33 -5.77 -9.55
N ASP A 52 14.28 -4.85 -9.37
CA ASP A 52 14.01 -3.42 -9.44
C ASP A 52 13.41 -2.99 -10.79
N ASP A 53 13.85 -3.60 -11.89
CA ASP A 53 13.30 -3.35 -13.23
C ASP A 53 11.83 -3.80 -13.34
N GLU A 54 11.50 -4.97 -12.79
CA GLU A 54 10.11 -5.46 -12.76
C GLU A 54 9.19 -4.57 -11.91
N LEU A 55 9.75 -3.97 -10.85
CA LEU A 55 9.05 -3.04 -9.97
C LEU A 55 8.88 -1.67 -10.63
N ALA A 56 9.88 -1.19 -11.38
CA ALA A 56 9.78 0.01 -12.18
C ALA A 56 8.68 -0.12 -13.24
N ALA A 57 8.61 -1.26 -13.94
CA ALA A 57 7.54 -1.54 -14.90
C ALA A 57 6.15 -1.69 -14.26
N LEU A 58 6.07 -2.08 -12.99
CA LEU A 58 4.82 -2.03 -12.22
C LEU A 58 4.44 -0.59 -11.87
N ALA A 59 5.41 0.22 -11.44
CA ALA A 59 5.21 1.61 -11.09
C ALA A 59 4.68 2.42 -12.29
N GLU A 60 5.26 2.26 -13.48
CA GLU A 60 4.80 2.94 -14.71
C GLU A 60 3.32 2.60 -15.05
N ARG A 61 2.94 1.32 -14.91
CA ARG A 61 1.55 0.89 -15.14
C ARG A 61 0.59 1.43 -14.07
N ALA A 62 1.05 1.47 -12.82
CA ALA A 62 0.29 2.01 -11.71
C ALA A 62 0.08 3.51 -11.87
N GLU A 63 1.14 4.26 -12.24
CA GLU A 63 1.10 5.69 -12.54
C GLU A 63 0.02 6.00 -13.58
N TYR A 64 0.07 5.33 -14.74
CA TYR A 64 -0.94 5.54 -15.78
C TYR A 64 -2.36 5.32 -15.26
N THR A 65 -2.58 4.23 -14.52
CA THR A 65 -3.91 3.88 -13.99
C THR A 65 -4.40 4.90 -12.97
N ILE A 66 -3.54 5.34 -12.05
CA ILE A 66 -3.88 6.30 -11.01
C ILE A 66 -4.15 7.66 -11.66
N ALA A 67 -3.21 8.17 -12.46
CA ALA A 67 -3.29 9.49 -13.08
C ALA A 67 -4.54 9.67 -13.96
N HIS A 68 -4.98 8.63 -14.66
CA HIS A 68 -6.08 8.74 -15.63
C HIS A 68 -7.43 8.25 -15.10
N LYS A 69 -7.47 7.53 -13.97
CA LYS A 69 -8.72 6.89 -13.49
C LYS A 69 -9.06 7.17 -12.03
N ALA A 70 -8.26 7.95 -11.30
CA ALA A 70 -8.53 8.29 -9.90
C ALA A 70 -9.89 8.97 -9.71
N ASP A 71 -10.27 9.92 -10.56
CA ASP A 71 -11.58 10.58 -10.46
C ASP A 71 -12.74 9.59 -10.60
N ALA A 72 -12.64 8.66 -11.56
CA ALA A 72 -13.64 7.62 -11.75
C ALA A 72 -13.69 6.61 -10.60
N PHE A 73 -12.59 6.46 -9.86
CA PHE A 73 -12.52 5.64 -8.66
C PHE A 73 -13.19 6.34 -7.47
N GLN A 74 -12.93 7.63 -7.27
CA GLN A 74 -13.47 8.41 -6.15
C GLN A 74 -14.96 8.71 -6.32
N PHE A 75 -15.38 9.12 -7.52
CA PHE A 75 -16.74 9.58 -7.80
C PHE A 75 -17.55 8.52 -8.57
N GLN A 76 -17.31 7.23 -8.27
CA GLN A 76 -17.91 6.13 -9.01
C GLN A 76 -19.44 6.16 -8.92
N LYS A 77 -20.09 6.06 -10.09
CA LYS A 77 -21.55 5.94 -10.15
C LYS A 77 -22.00 4.51 -9.83
N PRO A 78 -23.22 4.32 -9.27
CA PRO A 78 -23.79 2.99 -9.07
C PRO A 78 -23.74 2.15 -10.36
N GLY A 79 -23.25 0.91 -10.26
CA GLY A 79 -23.08 0.01 -11.42
C GLY A 79 -21.82 0.25 -12.25
N GLY A 80 -20.91 1.14 -11.81
CA GLY A 80 -19.62 1.37 -12.44
C GLY A 80 -18.73 0.12 -12.46
N LYS A 81 -17.89 -0.01 -13.49
CA LYS A 81 -16.87 -1.06 -13.56
C LYS A 81 -15.67 -0.73 -12.66
N PRO A 82 -14.97 -1.74 -12.11
CA PRO A 82 -13.72 -1.51 -11.39
C PRO A 82 -12.70 -0.76 -12.25
N THR A 83 -12.10 0.30 -11.70
CA THR A 83 -11.12 1.14 -12.42
C THR A 83 -9.70 0.57 -12.39
N GLY A 84 -9.40 -0.28 -11.41
CA GLY A 84 -8.08 -0.81 -11.11
C GLY A 84 -7.21 0.09 -10.23
N VAL A 85 -7.70 1.28 -9.84
CA VAL A 85 -6.93 2.26 -9.05
C VAL A 85 -6.55 1.71 -7.68
N LEU A 86 -7.48 1.08 -6.97
CA LEU A 86 -7.20 0.50 -5.64
C LEU A 86 -6.08 -0.57 -5.72
N SER A 87 -6.11 -1.43 -6.73
CA SER A 87 -5.06 -2.44 -6.95
C SER A 87 -3.72 -1.79 -7.31
N ALA A 88 -3.73 -0.73 -8.12
CA ALA A 88 -2.52 0.02 -8.47
C ALA A 88 -1.91 0.71 -7.24
N LEU A 89 -2.73 1.32 -6.39
CA LEU A 89 -2.31 1.90 -5.11
C LEU A 89 -1.72 0.82 -4.19
N ALA A 90 -2.43 -0.29 -4.00
CA ALA A 90 -1.96 -1.39 -3.15
C ALA A 90 -0.62 -1.98 -3.65
N ALA A 91 -0.48 -2.18 -4.97
CA ALA A 91 0.75 -2.67 -5.57
C ALA A 91 1.93 -1.69 -5.38
N GLY A 92 1.71 -0.39 -5.58
CA GLY A 92 2.72 0.64 -5.35
C GLY A 92 3.13 0.74 -3.89
N MET A 93 2.17 0.74 -2.97
CA MET A 93 2.41 0.74 -1.53
C MET A 93 3.17 -0.51 -1.07
N ALA A 94 2.81 -1.69 -1.60
CA ALA A 94 3.56 -2.92 -1.34
C ALA A 94 5.02 -2.84 -1.81
N ALA A 95 5.29 -2.18 -2.93
CA ALA A 95 6.65 -1.94 -3.40
C ALA A 95 7.44 -1.02 -2.47
N LEU A 96 6.79 0.01 -1.92
CA LEU A 96 7.36 0.96 -0.96
C LEU A 96 7.58 0.34 0.43
N ALA A 97 6.79 -0.64 0.85
CA ALA A 97 6.90 -1.31 2.15
C ALA A 97 8.26 -2.00 2.40
N ARG A 98 9.10 -2.15 1.36
CA ARG A 98 10.48 -2.68 1.46
C ARG A 98 11.52 -1.65 1.87
N GLN A 99 11.20 -0.36 1.80
CA GLN A 99 12.11 0.69 2.23
C GLN A 99 12.37 0.60 3.75
N PRO A 100 13.52 1.08 4.24
CA PRO A 100 13.76 1.20 5.67
C PRO A 100 12.63 1.99 6.35
N GLY A 101 12.03 1.43 7.41
CA GLY A 101 10.88 2.03 8.10
C GLY A 101 9.51 1.79 7.46
N GLY A 102 9.44 1.08 6.33
CA GLY A 102 8.19 0.77 5.64
C GLY A 102 7.55 1.97 4.95
N VAL A 103 6.23 1.91 4.77
CA VAL A 103 5.42 2.98 4.18
C VAL A 103 4.20 3.24 5.06
N THR A 104 3.88 4.51 5.28
CA THR A 104 2.65 4.94 5.97
C THR A 104 1.95 5.98 5.11
N ALA A 105 0.80 5.62 4.54
CA ALA A 105 -0.03 6.54 3.77
C ALA A 105 -1.46 6.01 3.67
N LEU A 106 -2.41 6.89 3.35
CA LEU A 106 -3.81 6.53 3.07
C LEU A 106 -4.46 5.72 4.21
N GLY A 107 -4.05 6.02 5.44
CA GLY A 107 -4.56 5.35 6.65
C GLY A 107 -4.02 3.96 6.91
N VAL A 108 -2.98 3.53 6.21
CA VAL A 108 -2.34 2.22 6.38
C VAL A 108 -0.84 2.37 6.53
N HIS A 109 -0.27 1.56 7.42
CA HIS A 109 1.16 1.31 7.50
C HIS A 109 1.46 -0.11 6.99
N ALA A 110 2.57 -0.29 6.27
CA ALA A 110 3.12 -1.60 5.99
C ALA A 110 4.64 -1.61 5.92
N CYS A 111 5.23 -2.73 6.36
CA CYS A 111 6.67 -2.96 6.34
C CYS A 111 6.98 -4.44 6.11
N THR A 112 8.12 -4.74 5.50
CA THR A 112 8.60 -6.12 5.33
C THR A 112 9.62 -6.55 6.40
N ARG A 113 10.10 -5.61 7.22
CA ARG A 113 11.05 -5.86 8.30
C ARG A 113 10.61 -5.14 9.58
N THR A 114 10.97 -5.70 10.73
CA THR A 114 10.80 -5.02 12.01
C THR A 114 11.66 -3.76 12.08
N HIS A 115 11.10 -2.68 12.61
CA HIS A 115 11.79 -1.41 12.79
C HIS A 115 11.27 -0.66 14.03
N GLU A 116 12.05 0.30 14.52
CA GLU A 116 11.64 1.20 15.60
C GLU A 116 10.46 2.07 15.14
N GLY A 117 9.50 2.32 16.04
CA GLY A 117 8.33 3.14 15.75
C GLY A 117 7.28 2.50 14.82
N CYS A 118 7.37 1.20 14.54
CA CYS A 118 6.33 0.48 13.80
C CYS A 118 4.98 0.56 14.54
N PRO A 119 3.90 1.10 13.91
CA PRO A 119 2.56 1.12 14.50
C PRO A 119 2.08 -0.29 14.83
N LYS A 120 1.36 -0.47 15.95
CA LYS A 120 0.87 -1.77 16.42
C LYS A 120 -0.63 -1.78 16.61
#